data_AF-G7J671-F1
#
_entry.id   AF-G7J671-F1
#
_cell.length_a   1.000
_cell.length_b   1.000
_cell.length_c   1.000
_cell.angle_alpha   90.00
_cell.angle_beta   90.00
_cell.angle_gamma   90.00
#
_symmetry.space_group_name_H-M   'P 1'
#
loop_
_entity.id
_entity.type
_entity.pdbx_description
1 polymer ?
#
loop_
_entity_poly.entity_id
_entity_poly.type
_entity_poly.pdbx_seq_one_letter_code
_entity_poly.pdbx_strand_id
1 'polypeptide(L)'
;MLCVIALQRLEAIHESNPLTNSNLVEIFKSETSKGNGKKRVSGSKSFVWLTRSLDFTSALLQALLVKDPKKNMEQAVQESYDATLKPWHGWIASAAYRVAIKLVPDTKTFMDLLREKDEDCNTLMEKMEILVSLLVPFLEDIHCILKVYNLDRLKSN
;
A
#
# COMPACT_ATOMS: atom_id res chain seq x y z
N MET A 1 -10.25 -0.83 -0.61
CA MET A 1 -10.82 -0.79 -1.99
C MET A 1 -9.77 -0.54 -3.07
N LEU A 2 -8.86 0.44 -2.94
CA LEU A 2 -7.85 0.73 -3.97
C LEU A 2 -6.81 -0.40 -4.18
N CYS A 3 -6.36 -1.06 -3.11
CA CYS A 3 -5.34 -2.12 -3.16
C CYS A 3 -5.82 -3.37 -3.94
N VAL A 4 -7.04 -3.85 -3.66
CA VAL A 4 -7.62 -5.03 -4.36
C VAL A 4 -7.82 -4.74 -5.85
N ILE A 5 -8.28 -3.54 -6.21
CA ILE A 5 -8.44 -3.14 -7.61
C ILE A 5 -7.07 -3.07 -8.31
N ALA A 6 -6.02 -2.63 -7.62
CA ALA A 6 -4.67 -2.58 -8.17
C ALA A 6 -4.11 -3.98 -8.44
N LEU A 7 -4.30 -4.93 -7.51
CA LEU A 7 -3.90 -6.33 -7.67
C LEU A 7 -4.64 -7.00 -8.84
N GLN A 8 -5.97 -6.92 -8.86
CA GLN A 8 -6.79 -7.49 -9.94
C GLN A 8 -6.41 -6.93 -11.32
N ARG A 9 -6.04 -5.65 -11.39
CA ARG A 9 -5.57 -5.05 -12.64
C ARG A 9 -4.20 -5.57 -13.06
N LEU A 10 -3.28 -5.77 -12.11
CA LEU A 10 -1.97 -6.34 -12.40
C LEU A 10 -2.08 -7.79 -12.89
N GLU A 11 -2.94 -8.58 -12.24
CA GLU A 11 -3.27 -9.95 -12.65
C GLU A 11 -3.83 -9.96 -14.08
N ALA A 12 -4.86 -9.16 -14.36
CA ALA A 12 -5.45 -9.08 -15.69
C ALA A 12 -4.44 -8.65 -16.77
N ILE A 13 -3.50 -7.76 -16.44
CA ILE A 13 -2.43 -7.35 -17.37
C ILE A 13 -1.44 -8.48 -17.61
N HIS A 14 -1.02 -9.19 -16.57
CA HIS A 14 -0.17 -10.37 -16.71
C HIS A 14 -0.83 -11.42 -17.59
N GLU A 15 -2.08 -11.77 -17.32
CA GLU A 15 -2.86 -12.76 -18.07
C GLU A 15 -3.11 -12.36 -19.53
N SER A 16 -3.21 -11.06 -19.84
CA SER A 16 -3.45 -10.59 -21.21
C SER A 16 -2.31 -10.94 -22.18
N ASN A 17 -1.07 -11.06 -21.69
CA ASN A 17 0.08 -11.50 -22.49
C ASN A 17 1.22 -11.99 -21.57
N PRO A 18 1.16 -13.23 -21.05
CA PRO A 18 2.10 -13.71 -20.04
C PRO A 18 3.56 -13.76 -20.50
N LEU A 19 3.80 -13.94 -21.81
CA LEU A 19 5.14 -13.94 -22.38
C LEU A 19 5.78 -12.54 -22.36
N THR A 20 4.98 -11.51 -22.66
CA THR A 20 5.44 -10.11 -22.71
C THR A 20 5.36 -9.42 -21.36
N ASN A 21 4.45 -9.85 -20.49
CA ASN A 21 4.21 -9.32 -19.16
C ASN A 21 4.66 -10.31 -18.08
N SER A 22 5.72 -11.07 -18.35
CA SER A 22 6.17 -12.20 -17.51
C SER A 22 6.58 -11.80 -16.10
N ASN A 23 6.97 -10.55 -15.89
CA ASN A 23 7.24 -9.95 -14.60
C ASN A 23 6.99 -8.43 -14.64
N LEU A 24 7.06 -7.79 -13.47
CA LEU A 24 6.82 -6.36 -13.31
C LEU A 24 7.81 -5.49 -14.12
N VAL A 25 9.07 -5.91 -14.23
CA VAL A 25 10.09 -5.18 -15.01
C VAL A 25 9.71 -5.16 -16.49
N GLU A 26 9.27 -6.28 -17.05
CA GLU A 26 8.83 -6.34 -18.45
C GLU A 26 7.54 -5.55 -18.69
N ILE A 27 6.61 -5.56 -17.73
CA ILE A 27 5.42 -4.68 -17.77
C ILE A 27 5.85 -3.20 -17.82
N PHE A 28 6.76 -2.77 -16.93
CA PHE A 28 7.22 -1.37 -16.89
C PHE A 28 7.98 -0.98 -18.15
N LYS A 29 8.87 -1.84 -18.66
CA LYS A 29 9.59 -1.60 -19.92
C LYS A 29 8.62 -1.45 -21.10
N SER A 30 7.69 -2.38 -21.25
CA SER A 30 6.68 -2.39 -22.32
C SER A 30 5.79 -1.15 -22.27
N GLU A 31 5.31 -0.77 -21.08
CA GLU A 31 4.44 0.39 -20.94
C GLU A 31 5.19 1.72 -21.07
N THR A 32 6.43 1.80 -20.59
CA THR A 32 7.27 2.99 -20.71
C THR A 32 7.66 3.21 -22.17
N SER A 33 8.09 2.17 -22.89
CA SER A 33 8.48 2.28 -24.30
C SER A 33 7.31 2.70 -25.21
N LYS A 34 6.09 2.24 -24.88
CA LYS A 34 4.86 2.60 -25.61
C LYS A 34 4.26 3.96 -25.19
N GLY A 35 4.87 4.67 -24.23
CA GLY A 35 4.30 5.89 -23.63
C GLY A 35 3.00 5.66 -22.86
N ASN A 36 2.67 4.40 -22.55
CA ASN A 36 1.43 3.97 -21.90
C ASN A 36 1.52 3.95 -20.37
N GLY A 37 2.73 4.02 -19.79
CA GLY A 37 2.93 3.92 -18.34
C GLY A 37 2.14 4.95 -17.52
N LYS A 38 1.82 6.10 -18.12
CA LYS A 38 1.05 7.19 -17.50
C LYS A 38 -0.45 7.18 -17.83
N LYS A 39 -0.93 6.23 -18.67
CA LYS A 39 -2.35 6.13 -18.99
C LYS A 39 -3.19 5.85 -17.74
N ARG A 40 -4.46 6.27 -17.78
CA ARG A 40 -5.41 6.13 -16.66
C ARG A 40 -5.54 4.69 -16.17
N VAL A 41 -5.36 3.73 -17.07
CA VAL A 41 -5.36 2.29 -16.79
C VAL A 41 -4.05 1.73 -17.35
N SER A 42 -3.11 1.42 -16.46
CA SER A 42 -1.82 0.79 -16.77
C SER A 42 -1.39 -0.07 -15.59
N GLY A 43 -0.56 -1.07 -15.87
CA GLY A 43 0.06 -1.93 -14.86
C GLY A 43 1.00 -1.13 -13.98
N SER A 44 1.79 -0.24 -14.59
CA SER A 44 2.66 0.71 -13.90
C SER A 44 1.91 1.54 -12.86
N LYS A 45 0.77 2.14 -13.24
CA LYS A 45 -0.03 2.96 -12.31
C LYS A 45 -0.66 2.09 -11.22
N SER A 46 -1.13 0.89 -11.56
CA SER A 46 -1.70 -0.05 -10.59
C SER A 46 -0.66 -0.49 -9.56
N PHE A 47 0.55 -0.83 -10.01
CA PHE A 47 1.65 -1.19 -9.14
C PHE A 47 2.07 -0.05 -8.21
N VAL A 48 2.19 1.19 -8.72
CA VAL A 48 2.47 2.36 -7.86
C VAL A 48 1.45 2.52 -6.74
N TRP A 49 0.15 2.33 -7.02
CA TRP A 49 -0.89 2.40 -5.99
C TRP A 49 -0.86 1.24 -5.01
N LEU A 50 -0.49 0.05 -5.48
CA LEU A 50 -0.23 -1.10 -4.62
C LEU A 50 0.91 -0.81 -3.66
N THR A 51 2.08 -0.39 -4.17
CA THR A 51 3.25 -0.02 -3.36
C THR A 51 2.91 1.01 -2.30
N ARG A 52 2.23 2.11 -2.65
CA ARG A 52 1.84 3.15 -1.69
C ARG A 52 0.81 2.69 -0.65
N SER A 53 -0.04 1.74 -1.02
CA SER A 53 -0.96 1.12 -0.06
C SER A 53 -0.19 0.25 0.95
N LEU A 54 0.84 -0.45 0.48
CA LEU A 54 1.74 -1.23 1.35
C LEU A 54 2.64 -0.34 2.22
N ASP A 55 3.08 0.82 1.73
CA ASP A 55 3.76 1.83 2.54
C ASP A 55 2.86 2.27 3.71
N PHE A 56 1.61 2.61 3.42
CA PHE A 56 0.61 2.96 4.45
C PHE A 56 0.41 1.83 5.46
N THR A 57 0.24 0.59 4.99
CA THR A 57 0.07 -0.57 5.86
C THR A 57 1.30 -0.76 6.76
N SER A 58 2.51 -0.67 6.21
CA SER A 58 3.76 -0.82 6.97
C SER A 58 3.90 0.28 8.03
N ALA A 59 3.62 1.53 7.67
CA ALA A 59 3.63 2.66 8.60
C ALA A 59 2.61 2.48 9.75
N LEU A 60 1.40 1.99 9.43
CA LEU A 60 0.38 1.73 10.44
C LEU A 60 0.80 0.60 11.38
N LEU A 61 1.32 -0.51 10.85
CA LEU A 61 1.82 -1.61 11.68
C LEU A 61 2.96 -1.16 12.59
N GLN A 62 3.92 -0.39 12.08
CA GLN A 62 4.98 0.22 12.88
C GLN A 62 4.42 1.12 13.99
N ALA A 63 3.44 1.96 13.68
CA ALA A 63 2.81 2.83 14.66
C ALA A 63 2.10 2.04 15.78
N LEU A 64 1.56 0.86 15.48
CA LEU A 64 0.95 -0.05 16.47
C LEU A 64 1.98 -0.81 17.31
N LEU A 65 3.17 -1.08 16.76
CA LEU A 65 4.28 -1.74 17.47
C LEU A 65 4.93 -0.81 18.50
N VAL A 66 4.97 0.50 18.23
CA VAL A 66 5.38 1.51 19.21
C VAL A 66 4.25 1.61 20.25
N LYS A 67 4.36 0.83 21.34
CA LYS A 67 3.38 0.74 22.45
C LYS A 67 3.19 2.08 23.18
N ASP A 68 2.61 3.08 22.51
CA ASP A 68 2.28 4.39 23.06
C ASP A 68 0.84 4.36 23.62
N PRO A 69 0.68 4.37 24.96
CA PRO A 69 -0.64 4.28 25.59
C PRO A 69 -1.53 5.50 25.32
N LYS A 70 -0.98 6.60 24.79
CA LYS A 70 -1.75 7.81 24.45
C LYS A 70 -2.25 7.78 23.00
N LYS A 71 -1.67 6.94 22.15
CA LYS A 71 -2.00 6.89 20.72
C LYS A 71 -3.19 5.96 20.50
N ASN A 72 -4.29 6.52 20.01
CA ASN A 72 -5.45 5.75 19.58
C ASN A 72 -5.34 5.36 18.09
N MET A 73 -6.22 4.45 17.65
CA MET A 73 -6.21 3.92 16.28
C MET A 73 -6.43 5.00 15.21
N GLU A 74 -7.34 5.96 15.45
CA GLU A 74 -7.57 7.06 14.51
C GLU A 74 -6.30 7.90 14.31
N GLN A 75 -5.59 8.22 15.39
CA GLN A 75 -4.34 8.96 15.31
C GLN A 75 -3.25 8.16 14.58
N ALA A 76 -3.12 6.86 14.86
CA ALA A 76 -2.17 5.99 14.16
C ALA A 76 -2.46 5.94 12.64
N VAL A 77 -3.73 5.83 12.25
CA VAL A 77 -4.18 5.87 10.86
C VAL A 77 -3.94 7.25 10.24
N GLN A 78 -4.17 8.34 10.97
CA GLN A 78 -3.94 9.72 10.50
C GLN A 78 -2.48 9.98 10.20
N GLU A 79 -1.59 9.68 11.13
CA GLU A 79 -0.15 9.88 10.96
C GLU A 79 0.39 9.02 9.80
N SER A 80 -0.04 7.75 9.72
CA SER A 80 0.36 6.84 8.64
C SER A 80 -0.14 7.34 7.27
N TYR A 81 -1.37 7.85 7.20
CA TYR A 81 -1.94 8.42 5.97
C TYR A 81 -1.19 9.68 5.54
N ASP A 82 -0.91 10.58 6.48
CA ASP A 82 -0.22 11.84 6.23
C ASP A 82 1.19 11.61 5.70
N ALA A 83 1.90 10.62 6.25
CA ALA A 83 3.25 10.26 5.84
C ALA A 83 3.32 9.56 4.46
N THR A 84 2.26 8.85 4.04
CA THR A 84 2.33 7.93 2.89
C THR A 84 1.42 8.32 1.73
N LEU A 85 0.09 8.28 1.91
CA LEU A 85 -0.90 8.41 0.84
C LEU A 85 -1.29 9.86 0.54
N LYS A 86 -1.34 10.72 1.56
CA LYS A 86 -1.79 12.11 1.43
C LYS A 86 -1.08 12.91 0.33
N PRO A 87 0.25 12.83 0.14
CA PRO A 87 0.93 13.58 -0.93
C PRO A 87 0.46 13.22 -2.35
N TRP A 88 -0.13 12.03 -2.51
CA TRP A 88 -0.51 11.45 -3.80
C TRP A 88 -2.02 11.51 -4.07
N HIS A 89 -2.82 11.72 -3.02
CA HIS A 89 -4.27 11.85 -3.10
C HIS A 89 -4.68 13.26 -3.55
N GLY A 90 -5.51 13.31 -4.60
CA GLY A 90 -6.25 14.51 -5.00
C GLY A 90 -7.36 14.86 -4.00
N TRP A 91 -8.10 15.92 -4.30
CA TRP A 91 -9.14 16.44 -3.40
C TRP A 91 -10.28 15.43 -3.14
N ILE A 92 -10.66 14.63 -4.15
CA ILE A 92 -11.69 13.59 -4.04
C ILE A 92 -11.24 12.48 -3.09
N ALA A 93 -10.07 11.91 -3.32
CA ALA A 93 -9.53 10.83 -2.49
C ALA A 93 -9.28 11.31 -1.05
N SER A 94 -8.80 12.54 -0.88
CA SER A 94 -8.64 13.16 0.43
C SER A 94 -9.96 13.41 1.14
N ALA A 95 -11.04 13.75 0.41
CA ALA A 95 -12.38 13.88 0.98
C ALA A 95 -12.95 12.54 1.42
N ALA A 96 -12.79 11.49 0.61
CA ALA A 96 -13.20 10.13 0.97
C ALA A 96 -12.48 9.64 2.24
N TYR A 97 -11.17 9.91 2.35
CA TYR A 97 -10.39 9.56 3.54
C TYR A 97 -10.96 10.18 4.82
N ARG A 98 -11.33 11.47 4.82
CA ARG A 98 -11.91 12.15 6.00
C ARG A 98 -13.21 11.52 6.49
N VAL A 99 -13.93 10.82 5.62
CA VAL A 99 -15.11 10.04 6.00
C VAL A 99 -14.68 8.66 6.52
N ALA A 100 -13.77 8.00 5.80
CA ALA A 100 -13.30 6.65 6.14
C ALA A 100 -12.62 6.56 7.51
N ILE A 101 -11.85 7.57 7.92
CA ILE A 101 -11.16 7.55 9.22
C ILE A 101 -12.12 7.44 10.40
N LYS A 102 -13.33 8.01 10.28
CA LYS A 102 -14.38 7.95 11.33
C LYS A 102 -15.03 6.56 11.46
N LEU A 103 -14.71 5.65 10.54
CA LEU A 103 -15.20 4.28 10.52
C LEU A 103 -14.14 3.27 10.99
N VAL A 104 -12.95 3.76 11.35
CA VAL A 104 -11.86 2.92 11.83
C VAL A 104 -12.23 2.40 13.23
N PRO A 105 -12.12 1.09 13.50
CA PRO A 105 -12.40 0.55 14.82
C PRO A 105 -11.39 1.05 15.86
N ASP A 106 -11.69 0.91 17.15
CA ASP A 106 -10.69 1.12 18.19
C ASP A 106 -9.54 0.09 18.10
N THR A 107 -8.41 0.40 18.72
CA THR A 107 -7.19 -0.42 18.63
C THR A 107 -7.43 -1.86 19.09
N LYS A 108 -8.21 -2.07 20.17
CA LYS A 108 -8.47 -3.41 20.68
C LYS A 108 -9.29 -4.21 19.67
N THR A 109 -10.39 -3.63 19.18
CA THR A 109 -11.23 -4.27 18.16
C THR A 109 -10.42 -4.60 16.90
N PHE A 110 -9.53 -3.71 16.46
CA PHE A 110 -8.65 -3.99 15.31
C PHE A 110 -7.69 -5.17 15.57
N MET A 111 -7.02 -5.20 16.72
CA MET A 111 -6.10 -6.29 17.05
C MET A 111 -6.84 -7.62 17.19
N ASP A 112 -8.03 -7.61 17.79
CA ASP A 112 -8.89 -8.79 17.91
C ASP A 112 -9.36 -9.34 16.54
N LEU A 113 -9.52 -8.48 15.53
CA LEU A 113 -9.86 -8.89 14.16
C LEU A 113 -8.69 -9.54 13.41
N LEU A 114 -7.46 -9.18 13.74
CA LEU A 114 -6.26 -9.70 13.07
C LEU A 114 -5.71 -10.98 13.71
N ARG A 115 -6.02 -11.18 14.99
CA ARG A 115 -5.54 -12.30 15.78
C ARG A 115 -6.23 -13.61 15.38
N GLU A 116 -5.47 -14.69 15.35
CA GLU A 116 -6.04 -16.02 15.20
C GLU A 116 -6.84 -16.42 16.46
N LYS A 117 -7.77 -17.37 16.32
CA LYS A 117 -8.54 -17.87 17.47
C LYS A 117 -7.55 -18.51 18.45
N ASP A 118 -7.61 -18.08 19.72
CA ASP A 118 -6.73 -18.53 20.83
C ASP A 118 -5.26 -18.04 20.77
N GLU A 119 -4.88 -17.21 19.80
CA GLU A 119 -3.59 -16.55 19.77
C GLU A 119 -3.54 -15.39 20.79
N ASP A 120 -2.40 -15.16 21.43
CA ASP A 120 -2.20 -14.03 22.33
C ASP A 120 -1.71 -12.77 21.58
N CYS A 121 -1.88 -11.61 22.21
CA CYS A 121 -1.54 -10.32 21.58
C CYS A 121 -0.04 -10.16 21.29
N ASN A 122 0.86 -10.73 22.11
CA ASN A 122 2.29 -10.63 21.87
C ASN A 122 2.69 -11.41 20.61
N THR A 123 2.14 -12.62 20.43
CA THR A 123 2.38 -13.42 19.22
C THR A 123 1.94 -12.66 17.95
N LEU A 124 0.78 -12.00 17.98
CA LEU A 124 0.34 -11.15 16.86
C LEU A 124 1.32 -9.99 16.61
N MET A 125 1.81 -9.33 17.66
CA MET A 125 2.79 -8.25 17.54
C MET A 125 4.12 -8.74 16.95
N GLU A 126 4.61 -9.91 17.36
CA GLU A 126 5.82 -10.52 16.79
C GLU A 126 5.64 -10.81 15.29
N LYS A 127 4.48 -11.36 14.89
CA LYS A 127 4.14 -11.57 13.47
C LYS A 127 4.13 -10.25 12.68
N MET A 128 3.56 -9.18 13.25
CA MET A 128 3.58 -7.85 12.64
C MET A 128 4.99 -7.30 12.49
N GLU A 129 5.85 -7.47 13.51
CA GLU A 129 7.24 -7.04 13.48
C GLU A 129 8.03 -7.78 12.39
N ILE A 130 7.87 -9.10 12.30
CA ILE A 130 8.46 -9.92 11.24
C ILE A 130 8.01 -9.43 9.87
N LEU A 131 6.69 -9.24 9.67
CA LEU A 131 6.15 -8.75 8.41
C LEU A 131 6.76 -7.39 8.02
N VAL A 132 6.80 -6.43 8.95
CA VAL A 132 7.39 -5.11 8.70
C VAL A 132 8.87 -5.22 8.37
N SER A 133 9.63 -6.06 9.10
CA SER A 133 11.07 -6.23 8.90
C SER A 133 11.43 -6.76 7.50
N LEU A 134 10.54 -7.56 6.91
CA LEU A 134 10.70 -8.09 5.55
C LEU A 134 10.13 -7.15 4.49
N LEU A 135 8.98 -6.53 4.77
CA LEU A 135 8.24 -5.73 3.80
C LEU A 135 8.91 -4.38 3.54
N VAL A 136 9.44 -3.72 4.57
CA VAL A 136 10.02 -2.38 4.41
C VAL A 136 11.24 -2.37 3.46
N PRO A 137 12.26 -3.23 3.64
CA PRO A 137 13.38 -3.28 2.69
C PRO A 137 12.93 -3.63 1.26
N PHE A 138 11.95 -4.52 1.13
CA PHE A 138 11.38 -4.87 -0.18
C PHE A 138 10.67 -3.69 -0.85
N LEU A 139 9.94 -2.88 -0.08
CA LEU A 139 9.32 -1.66 -0.60
C LEU A 139 10.36 -0.61 -1.00
N GLU A 140 11.47 -0.49 -0.29
CA GLU A 140 12.58 0.40 -0.66
C GLU A 140 13.17 0.03 -2.03
N ASP A 141 13.43 -1.26 -2.27
CA ASP A 141 13.87 -1.77 -3.56
C ASP A 141 12.85 -1.45 -4.67
N ILE A 142 11.55 -1.63 -4.39
CA ILE A 142 10.48 -1.27 -5.31
C ILE A 142 10.50 0.23 -5.62
N HIS A 143 10.66 1.11 -4.62
CA HIS A 143 10.73 2.56 -4.82
C HIS A 143 11.92 2.94 -5.70
N CYS A 144 13.07 2.27 -5.56
CA CYS A 144 14.20 2.43 -6.46
C CYS A 144 13.85 2.08 -7.91
N ILE A 145 13.17 0.95 -8.13
CA ILE A 145 12.70 0.55 -9.47
C ILE A 145 11.72 1.57 -10.04
N LEU A 146 10.74 2.02 -9.26
CA LEU A 146 9.75 3.01 -9.70
C LEU A 146 10.40 4.33 -10.14
N LYS A 147 11.46 4.77 -9.45
CA LYS A 147 12.25 5.94 -9.84
C LYS A 147 12.99 5.73 -11.15
N VAL A 148 13.61 4.57 -11.36
CA VAL A 148 14.30 4.22 -12.62
C VAL A 148 13.38 4.35 -13.82
N TYR A 149 12.10 3.97 -13.68
CA TYR A 149 11.09 4.09 -14.74
C TYR A 149 10.33 5.43 -14.74
N ASN A 150 10.69 6.40 -13.89
CA ASN A 150 10.00 7.70 -13.73
C ASN A 150 8.50 7.58 -13.40
N LEU A 151 8.13 6.57 -12.62
CA LEU A 151 6.76 6.26 -12.20
C LEU A 151 6.42 6.76 -10.79
N ASP A 152 7.44 7.12 -10.00
CA ASP A 152 7.35 7.54 -8.60
C ASP A 152 6.48 8.78 -8.37
N ARG A 153 6.36 9.66 -9.38
CA ARG A 153 5.61 10.93 -9.27
C ARG A 153 4.15 10.86 -9.72
N LEU A 154 3.62 9.68 -10.05
CA LEU A 154 2.23 9.54 -10.51
C LEU A 154 1.22 9.95 -9.42
N LYS A 155 0.24 10.80 -9.72
CA LYS A 155 -0.84 11.19 -8.79
C LYS A 155 -2.16 10.46 -9.08
N SER A 156 -3.09 10.54 -8.12
CA SER A 156 -4.47 10.09 -8.37
C SER A 156 -5.07 11.07 -9.38
N ASN A 157 -5.63 10.54 -10.47
CA ASN A 157 -6.28 11.37 -11.48
C ASN A 157 -7.52 12.05 -10.91
#